data_AF-A0AAD7KG81-F1
#
_entry.id   AF-A0AAD7KG81-F1
#
_cell.length_a   1.000
_cell.length_b   1.000
_cell.length_c   1.000
_cell.angle_alpha   90.00
_cell.angle_beta   90.00
_cell.angle_gamma   90.00
#
_symmetry.space_group_name_H-M   'P 1'
#
loop_
_entity.id
_entity.type
_entity.pdbx_description
1 polymer ?
#
loop_
_entity_poly.entity_id
_entity_poly.type
_entity_poly.pdbx_seq_one_letter_code
_entity_poly.pdbx_strand_id
1 'polypeptide(L)'
;MTVWLQRQEAFALRESYLDWLNKALSSQPSENDDSDDEEAPPSTRHETEITFKLPALKLPATSYSVAKTVSFPDVTVSHLETIYGASNFISAFTLFIKKCFPCCTITPNRHDRFALYKQLSLRMPRNRYIADRLRTCCIRTTPATLAKGRAPGAPAHFDTALIVEDPSQYSPSSGGAGLRVVQIRAIFTLPPQYGTYPHPLAYVEWFTPFNRPEKPSGMSVVEVPIGTLVAHAQ
;
A
#
# COMPACT_ATOMS: atom_id res chain seq x y z
N MET A 1 -13.71 0.59 -33.21
CA MET A 1 -12.64 1.34 -33.89
C MET A 1 -12.20 2.62 -33.16
N THR A 2 -12.91 3.09 -32.13
CA THR A 2 -12.61 4.36 -31.41
C THR A 2 -11.66 4.23 -30.22
N VAL A 3 -11.47 3.02 -29.68
CA VAL A 3 -10.62 2.79 -28.49
C VAL A 3 -9.13 2.97 -28.80
N TRP A 4 -8.70 2.65 -30.01
CA TRP A 4 -7.31 2.85 -30.44
C TRP A 4 -6.97 4.33 -30.55
N LEU A 5 -7.85 5.12 -31.17
CA LEU A 5 -7.75 6.58 -31.24
C LEU A 5 -7.73 7.23 -29.86
N GLN A 6 -8.63 6.82 -28.95
CA GLN A 6 -8.63 7.33 -27.57
C GLN A 6 -7.32 7.03 -26.81
N ARG A 7 -6.72 5.86 -27.03
CA ARG A 7 -5.43 5.51 -26.41
C ARG A 7 -4.30 6.35 -26.98
N GLN A 8 -4.33 6.62 -28.28
CA GLN A 8 -3.33 7.45 -28.95
C GLN A 8 -3.44 8.93 -28.55
N GLU A 9 -4.66 9.45 -28.43
CA GLU A 9 -4.93 10.80 -27.88
C GLU A 9 -4.45 10.92 -26.42
N ALA A 10 -4.72 9.91 -25.58
CA ALA A 10 -4.26 9.91 -24.20
C ALA A 10 -2.72 9.88 -24.10
N PHE A 11 -2.05 9.16 -25.01
CA PHE A 11 -0.59 9.13 -25.07
C PHE A 11 0.00 10.48 -25.48
N ALA A 12 -0.55 11.09 -26.54
CA ALA A 12 -0.13 12.41 -27.01
C ALA A 12 -0.35 13.51 -25.95
N LEU A 13 -1.48 13.47 -25.22
CA LEU A 13 -1.74 14.39 -24.11
C LEU A 13 -0.72 14.23 -22.98
N ARG A 14 -0.37 12.98 -22.62
CA ARG A 14 0.65 12.72 -21.60
C ARG A 14 2.02 13.22 -22.03
N GLU A 15 2.41 12.98 -23.27
CA GLU A 15 3.69 13.42 -23.83
C GLU A 15 3.80 14.95 -23.82
N SER A 16 2.77 15.64 -24.32
CA SER A 16 2.73 17.12 -24.30
C SER A 16 2.77 17.71 -22.88
N TYR A 17 2.15 17.04 -21.91
CA TYR A 17 2.20 17.44 -20.51
C TYR A 17 3.61 17.28 -19.91
N LEU A 18 4.31 16.18 -20.22
CA LEU A 18 5.68 15.97 -19.76
C LEU A 18 6.65 16.96 -20.40
N ASP A 19 6.47 17.28 -21.68
CA ASP A 19 7.25 18.31 -22.37
C ASP A 19 7.04 19.70 -21.77
N TRP A 20 5.79 20.07 -21.47
CA TRP A 20 5.49 21.30 -20.78
C TRP A 20 6.12 21.35 -19.39
N LEU A 21 6.02 20.26 -18.62
CA LEU A 21 6.61 20.16 -17.28
C LEU A 21 8.13 20.32 -17.34
N ASN A 22 8.79 19.64 -18.27
CA ASN A 22 10.24 19.74 -18.47
C ASN A 22 10.66 21.15 -18.87
N LYS A 23 9.91 21.81 -19.77
CA LYS A 23 10.15 23.20 -20.15
C LYS A 23 9.98 24.15 -18.95
N ALA A 24 8.90 24.00 -18.18
CA ALA A 24 8.64 24.80 -16.99
C ALA A 24 9.74 24.66 -15.93
N LEU A 25 10.32 23.46 -15.79
CA LEU A 25 11.47 23.20 -14.91
C LEU A 25 12.78 23.79 -15.47
N SER A 26 12.99 23.74 -16.79
CA SER A 26 14.18 24.27 -17.46
C SER A 26 14.17 25.79 -17.69
N SER A 27 12.99 26.42 -17.64
CA SER A 27 12.81 27.88 -17.82
C SER A 27 12.92 28.66 -16.50
N GLN A 28 13.39 28.04 -15.42
CA GLN A 28 13.91 28.76 -14.27
C GLN A 28 15.11 29.60 -14.75
N PRO A 29 15.06 30.94 -14.69
CA PRO A 29 16.16 31.76 -15.17
C PRO A 29 17.39 31.51 -14.31
N SER A 30 18.45 30.98 -14.92
CA SER A 30 19.80 31.16 -14.43
C SER A 30 20.14 32.63 -14.58
N GLU A 31 20.03 33.40 -13.49
CA GLU A 31 20.58 34.74 -13.40
C GLU A 31 22.11 34.63 -13.51
N ASN A 32 22.60 34.69 -14.75
CA ASN A 32 23.98 35.01 -15.09
C ASN A 32 23.90 35.97 -16.28
N ASP A 33 23.93 37.27 -16.01
CA ASP A 33 24.45 38.27 -16.94
C ASP A 33 25.12 39.40 -16.15
N ASP A 34 26.38 39.65 -16.51
CA ASP A 34 27.35 40.56 -15.89
C ASP A 34 27.07 42.03 -16.25
N SER A 35 27.25 42.95 -15.28
CA SER A 35 27.62 44.35 -15.52
C SER A 35 27.95 45.11 -14.21
N ASP A 36 29.25 45.15 -13.89
CA ASP A 36 30.04 46.09 -13.07
C ASP A 36 29.39 47.24 -12.26
N ASP A 37 29.61 47.15 -10.93
CA ASP A 37 30.42 48.05 -10.05
C ASP A 37 29.75 48.70 -8.80
N GLU A 38 30.51 48.54 -7.70
CA GLU A 38 30.57 49.19 -6.38
C GLU A 38 29.76 48.75 -5.12
N GLU A 39 30.59 48.44 -4.10
CA GLU A 39 30.49 48.31 -2.63
C GLU A 39 29.39 47.50 -1.87
N ALA A 40 29.86 46.61 -1.00
CA ALA A 40 29.13 45.74 -0.05
C ALA A 40 28.73 46.46 1.27
N PRO A 41 27.76 45.98 2.11
CA PRO A 41 27.90 44.77 2.95
C PRO A 41 26.58 43.94 3.11
N PRO A 42 26.55 42.82 3.88
CA PRO A 42 25.80 41.62 3.48
C PRO A 42 24.35 41.61 3.97
N SER A 43 23.41 41.50 3.02
CA SER A 43 22.01 41.24 3.31
C SER A 43 21.66 39.76 3.08
N THR A 44 21.01 39.22 4.10
CA THR A 44 20.57 37.84 4.28
C THR A 44 19.87 37.28 3.05
N ARG A 45 20.37 36.15 2.53
CA ARG A 45 19.79 35.40 1.41
C ARG A 45 18.34 35.03 1.73
N HIS A 46 17.39 35.69 1.09
CA HIS A 46 16.01 35.23 1.03
C HIS A 46 15.88 34.30 -0.17
N GLU A 47 16.08 33.00 0.08
CA GLU A 47 15.61 31.92 -0.79
C GLU A 47 14.09 32.04 -0.89
N THR A 48 13.59 32.65 -1.96
CA THR A 48 12.17 32.57 -2.29
C THR A 48 11.90 31.23 -2.92
N GLU A 49 11.75 30.21 -2.08
CA GLU A 49 11.11 28.96 -2.44
C GLU A 49 9.77 29.30 -3.11
N ILE A 50 9.69 29.13 -4.44
CA ILE A 50 8.41 29.04 -5.14
C ILE A 50 7.81 27.70 -4.72
N THR A 51 7.26 27.69 -3.50
CA THR A 51 6.42 26.63 -2.98
C THR A 51 5.18 26.65 -3.86
N PHE A 52 5.17 25.82 -4.90
CA PHE A 52 3.92 25.35 -5.47
C PHE A 52 3.20 24.64 -4.32
N LYS A 53 2.33 25.38 -3.61
CA LYS A 53 1.36 24.82 -2.67
C LYS A 53 0.37 24.01 -3.49
N LEU A 54 0.81 22.83 -3.95
CA LEU A 54 -0.08 21.71 -4.17
C LEU A 54 -0.87 21.61 -2.87
N PRO A 55 -2.20 21.81 -2.89
CA PRO A 55 -2.99 21.66 -1.68
C PRO A 55 -2.63 20.28 -1.15
N ALA A 56 -2.09 20.23 0.07
CA ALA A 56 -1.79 18.98 0.75
C ALA A 56 -3.07 18.16 0.61
N LEU A 57 -3.03 17.16 -0.28
CA LEU A 57 -4.15 16.28 -0.52
C LEU A 57 -4.29 15.53 0.79
N LYS A 58 -5.09 16.08 1.70
CA LYS A 58 -5.60 15.37 2.86
C LYS A 58 -6.21 14.13 2.24
N LEU A 59 -5.51 12.99 2.36
CA LEU A 59 -6.03 11.72 1.89
C LEU A 59 -7.42 11.63 2.52
N PRO A 60 -8.51 11.59 1.72
CA PRO A 60 -9.82 11.44 2.31
C PRO A 60 -9.78 10.17 3.14
N ALA A 61 -10.30 10.24 4.37
CA ALA A 61 -10.40 9.10 5.27
C ALA A 61 -10.92 7.91 4.48
N THR A 62 -10.03 6.96 4.19
CA THR A 62 -10.29 5.94 3.18
C THR A 62 -11.30 4.99 3.80
N SER A 63 -12.57 5.13 3.43
CA SER A 63 -13.62 4.29 3.98
C SER A 63 -13.53 2.92 3.32
N TYR A 64 -13.31 1.90 4.13
CA TYR A 64 -13.32 0.50 3.70
C TYR A 64 -14.62 -0.19 4.14
N SER A 65 -14.92 -1.32 3.51
CA SER A 65 -16.04 -2.17 3.86
C SER A 65 -15.64 -3.64 3.72
N VAL A 66 -16.07 -4.45 4.68
CA VAL A 66 -16.01 -5.91 4.63
C VAL A 66 -17.43 -6.48 4.60
N ALA A 67 -17.56 -7.75 4.20
CA ALA A 67 -18.85 -8.43 4.25
C ALA A 67 -19.39 -8.46 5.69
N LYS A 68 -20.71 -8.24 5.87
CA LYS A 68 -21.37 -8.33 7.18
C LYS A 68 -21.22 -9.72 7.79
N THR A 69 -21.38 -10.75 6.96
CA THR A 69 -21.16 -12.14 7.30
C THR A 69 -19.75 -12.56 6.91
N VAL A 70 -19.05 -13.19 7.85
CA VAL A 70 -17.72 -13.74 7.62
C VAL A 70 -17.82 -14.88 6.62
N SER A 71 -16.89 -14.93 5.66
CA SER A 71 -16.92 -15.94 4.59
C SER A 71 -16.46 -17.31 5.08
N PHE A 72 -15.49 -17.33 5.98
CA PHE A 72 -14.92 -18.54 6.57
C PHE A 72 -14.80 -18.32 8.09
N PRO A 73 -15.82 -18.65 8.88
CA PRO A 73 -15.88 -18.25 10.29
C PRO A 73 -14.90 -18.99 11.20
N ASP A 74 -14.36 -20.13 10.75
CA ASP A 74 -13.75 -21.13 11.63
C ASP A 74 -12.51 -21.75 10.98
N VAL A 75 -11.55 -20.91 10.60
CA VAL A 75 -10.32 -21.35 9.94
C VAL A 75 -9.24 -21.61 10.98
N THR A 76 -8.66 -22.82 10.95
CA THR A 76 -7.55 -23.18 11.84
C THR A 76 -6.23 -22.58 11.36
N VAL A 77 -5.29 -22.42 12.29
CA VAL A 77 -3.93 -21.92 11.98
C VAL A 77 -3.21 -22.81 10.98
N SER A 78 -3.32 -24.14 11.10
CA SER A 78 -2.73 -25.07 10.11
C SER A 78 -3.28 -24.85 8.70
N HIS A 79 -4.56 -24.50 8.59
CA HIS A 79 -5.18 -24.16 7.32
C HIS A 79 -4.68 -22.81 6.79
N LEU A 80 -4.49 -21.82 7.65
CA LEU A 80 -3.84 -20.54 7.28
C LEU A 80 -2.42 -20.74 6.75
N GLU A 81 -1.60 -21.52 7.46
CA GLU A 81 -0.22 -21.79 7.07
C GLU A 81 -0.14 -22.53 5.72
N THR A 82 -0.97 -23.56 5.54
CA THR A 82 -0.89 -24.45 4.36
C THR A 82 -1.60 -23.90 3.13
N ILE A 83 -2.82 -23.38 3.30
CA ILE A 83 -3.71 -23.03 2.18
C ILE A 83 -3.61 -21.55 1.83
N TYR A 84 -3.44 -20.69 2.84
CA TYR A 84 -3.25 -19.25 2.64
C TYR A 84 -1.78 -18.86 2.51
N GLY A 85 -0.84 -19.78 2.75
CA GLY A 85 0.60 -19.50 2.71
C GLY A 85 1.07 -18.61 3.87
N ALA A 86 0.30 -18.53 4.96
CA ALA A 86 0.60 -17.68 6.10
C ALA A 86 1.57 -18.37 7.08
N SER A 87 2.76 -18.72 6.60
CA SER A 87 3.74 -19.59 7.28
C SER A 87 4.14 -19.13 8.69
N ASN A 88 4.19 -17.82 8.93
CA ASN A 88 4.59 -17.23 10.20
C ASN A 88 3.42 -16.56 10.93
N PHE A 89 2.20 -17.05 10.71
CA PHE A 89 0.98 -16.41 11.23
C PHE A 89 0.98 -16.27 12.76
N ILE A 90 1.25 -17.35 13.50
CA ILE A 90 1.25 -17.32 14.98
C ILE A 90 2.31 -16.38 15.54
N SER A 91 3.51 -16.41 14.97
CA SER A 91 4.60 -15.52 15.40
C SER A 91 4.22 -14.05 15.18
N ALA A 92 3.72 -13.71 14.00
CA ALA A 92 3.26 -12.35 13.67
C ALA A 92 2.08 -11.92 14.55
N PHE A 93 1.12 -12.82 14.80
CA PHE A 93 -0.04 -12.56 15.65
C PHE A 93 0.33 -12.37 17.12
N THR A 94 1.26 -13.18 17.63
CA THR A 94 1.78 -13.01 19.00
C THR A 94 2.47 -11.65 19.17
N LEU A 95 3.28 -11.23 18.19
CA LEU A 95 3.91 -9.90 18.20
C LEU A 95 2.87 -8.77 18.18
N PHE A 96 1.84 -8.91 17.36
CA PHE A 96 0.74 -7.95 17.30
C PHE A 96 -0.03 -7.85 18.62
N ILE A 97 -0.40 -8.98 19.24
CA ILE A 97 -1.09 -8.99 20.53
C ILE A 97 -0.24 -8.34 21.62
N LYS A 98 1.05 -8.71 21.72
CA LYS A 98 1.96 -8.11 22.71
C LYS A 98 2.11 -6.59 22.52
N LYS A 99 2.10 -6.12 21.27
CA LYS A 99 2.25 -4.70 20.94
C LYS A 99 0.98 -3.89 21.18
N CYS A 100 -0.18 -4.39 20.73
CA CYS A 100 -1.44 -3.64 20.73
C CYS A 100 -2.32 -3.91 21.96
N PHE A 101 -2.15 -5.06 22.61
CA PHE A 101 -2.93 -5.50 23.77
C PHE A 101 -2.00 -6.01 24.88
N PRO A 102 -1.16 -5.15 25.48
CA PRO A 102 -0.14 -5.57 26.46
C PRO A 102 -0.75 -6.21 27.72
N CYS A 103 -2.02 -5.91 28.02
CA CYS A 103 -2.76 -6.50 29.14
C CYS A 103 -3.34 -7.89 28.84
N CYS A 104 -3.26 -8.38 27.59
CA CYS A 104 -3.75 -9.70 27.22
C CYS A 104 -2.78 -10.77 27.74
N THR A 105 -3.25 -11.60 28.67
CA THR A 105 -2.49 -12.73 29.25
C THR A 105 -2.57 -14.00 28.40
N ILE A 106 -3.48 -14.06 27.43
CA ILE A 106 -3.69 -15.24 26.59
C ILE A 106 -2.65 -15.22 25.46
N THR A 107 -1.90 -16.31 25.37
CA THR A 107 -0.90 -16.47 24.30
C THR A 107 -1.54 -17.20 23.12
N PRO A 108 -1.40 -16.68 21.89
CA PRO A 108 -1.92 -17.35 20.70
C PRO A 108 -1.36 -18.74 20.49
N ASN A 109 -2.22 -19.66 20.03
CA ASN A 109 -1.89 -21.08 19.85
C ASN A 109 -2.31 -21.60 18.47
N ARG A 110 -1.67 -22.68 18.01
CA ARG A 110 -1.99 -23.37 16.74
C ARG A 110 -3.41 -23.92 16.66
N HIS A 111 -4.06 -24.13 17.81
CA HIS A 111 -5.44 -24.61 17.87
C HIS A 111 -6.49 -23.50 17.78
N ASP A 112 -6.06 -22.24 17.72
CA ASP A 112 -6.96 -21.11 17.57
C ASP A 112 -7.66 -21.11 16.21
N ARG A 113 -8.84 -20.51 16.20
CA ARG A 113 -9.72 -20.41 15.04
C ARG A 113 -9.98 -18.95 14.73
N PHE A 114 -9.92 -18.62 13.44
CA PHE A 114 -10.02 -17.26 12.95
C PHE A 114 -11.14 -17.14 11.93
N ALA A 115 -11.86 -16.02 12.01
CA ALA A 115 -12.95 -15.70 11.14
C ALA A 115 -12.43 -14.83 9.97
N LEU A 116 -12.35 -15.41 8.76
CA LEU A 116 -11.73 -14.82 7.57
C LEU A 116 -12.73 -14.27 6.55
N TYR A 117 -12.33 -13.19 5.91
CA TYR A 117 -13.03 -12.57 4.79
C TYR A 117 -12.39 -12.96 3.44
N LYS A 118 -13.22 -13.05 2.40
CA LYS A 118 -12.75 -13.27 1.02
C LYS A 118 -12.15 -12.01 0.40
N GLN A 119 -12.63 -10.85 0.81
CA GLN A 119 -12.21 -9.57 0.24
C GLN A 119 -12.51 -8.40 1.18
N LEU A 120 -11.79 -7.31 0.97
CA LEU A 120 -11.99 -5.99 1.57
C LEU A 120 -12.13 -4.94 0.46
N SER A 121 -13.16 -4.12 0.56
CA SER A 121 -13.51 -3.12 -0.45
C SER A 121 -13.12 -1.73 0.03
N LEU A 122 -12.17 -1.09 -0.65
CA LEU A 122 -11.74 0.30 -0.44
C LEU A 122 -12.53 1.25 -1.33
N ARG A 123 -13.09 2.31 -0.76
CA ARG A 123 -13.69 3.40 -1.55
C ARG A 123 -12.58 4.36 -1.99
N MET A 124 -12.44 4.49 -3.31
CA MET A 124 -11.46 5.38 -3.90
C MET A 124 -12.01 6.81 -3.99
N PRO A 125 -11.17 7.83 -3.80
CA PRO A 125 -11.56 9.22 -4.06
C PRO A 125 -12.01 9.39 -5.51
N ARG A 126 -12.92 10.33 -5.76
CA ARG A 126 -13.34 10.69 -7.12
C ARG A 126 -12.13 11.22 -7.88
N ASN A 127 -11.90 10.70 -9.08
CA ASN A 127 -10.84 11.17 -9.95
C ASN A 127 -11.41 11.44 -11.35
N ARG A 128 -11.62 12.73 -11.66
CA ARG A 128 -12.17 13.23 -12.93
C ARG A 128 -11.44 12.74 -14.18
N TYR A 129 -10.16 12.40 -14.05
CA TYR A 129 -9.34 11.93 -15.17
C TYR A 129 -9.46 10.42 -15.43
N ILE A 130 -9.93 9.66 -14.43
CA ILE A 130 -10.09 8.20 -14.56
C ILE A 130 -11.57 7.85 -14.75
N ALA A 131 -12.45 8.34 -13.88
CA ALA A 131 -13.90 8.36 -14.10
C ALA A 131 -14.61 9.27 -13.12
N ASP A 132 -15.75 9.79 -13.56
CA ASP A 132 -16.62 10.65 -12.77
C ASP A 132 -17.41 9.91 -11.66
N ARG A 133 -17.44 8.57 -11.70
CA ARG A 133 -18.14 7.73 -10.72
C ARG A 133 -17.24 7.30 -9.56
N LEU A 134 -17.83 7.19 -8.36
CA LEU A 134 -17.21 6.58 -7.19
C LEU A 134 -16.77 5.15 -7.52
N ARG A 135 -15.48 4.84 -7.31
CA ARG A 135 -14.93 3.51 -7.56
C ARG A 135 -14.66 2.80 -6.25
N THR A 136 -14.76 1.48 -6.32
CA THR A 136 -14.34 0.59 -5.26
C THR A 136 -13.17 -0.25 -5.76
N CYS A 137 -12.07 -0.23 -5.02
CA CYS A 137 -10.97 -1.17 -5.19
C CYS A 137 -11.20 -2.34 -4.24
N CYS A 138 -11.22 -3.57 -4.74
CA CYS A 138 -11.39 -4.75 -3.89
C CYS A 138 -10.05 -5.46 -3.75
N ILE A 139 -9.64 -5.71 -2.51
CA ILE A 139 -8.51 -6.55 -2.14
C ILE A 139 -9.04 -7.94 -1.83
N ARG A 140 -8.54 -8.97 -2.49
CA ARG A 140 -8.98 -10.37 -2.39
C ARG A 140 -7.96 -11.24 -1.66
N THR A 141 -8.48 -12.14 -0.85
CA THR A 141 -7.75 -13.17 -0.10
C THR A 141 -8.48 -14.51 -0.20
N THR A 142 -8.60 -15.02 -1.43
CA THR A 142 -9.27 -16.29 -1.71
C THR A 142 -8.24 -17.36 -2.06
N PRO A 143 -8.17 -18.47 -1.30
CA PRO A 143 -7.27 -19.56 -1.64
C PRO A 143 -7.76 -20.34 -2.86
N ALA A 144 -6.91 -21.19 -3.41
CA ALA A 144 -7.29 -22.10 -4.48
C ALA A 144 -8.37 -23.06 -3.99
N THR A 145 -9.43 -23.23 -4.77
CA THR A 145 -10.48 -24.19 -4.50
C THR A 145 -10.39 -25.33 -5.51
N LEU A 146 -10.42 -26.56 -5.01
CA LEU A 146 -10.51 -27.74 -5.87
C LEU A 146 -11.89 -27.83 -6.49
N ALA A 147 -11.95 -28.42 -7.69
CA ALA A 147 -13.23 -28.72 -8.33
C ALA A 147 -14.04 -29.67 -7.44
N LYS A 148 -15.31 -29.35 -7.21
CA LYS A 148 -16.20 -30.17 -6.37
C LYS A 148 -17.55 -30.36 -7.06
N GLY A 149 -17.82 -31.60 -7.46
CA GLY A 149 -19.04 -31.95 -8.20
C GLY A 149 -19.11 -31.20 -9.53
N ARG A 150 -20.15 -30.38 -9.71
CA ARG A 150 -20.34 -29.55 -10.92
C ARG A 150 -19.64 -28.19 -10.84
N ALA A 151 -19.11 -27.80 -9.68
CA ALA A 151 -18.41 -26.52 -9.52
C ALA A 151 -16.94 -26.66 -9.98
N PRO A 152 -16.51 -25.90 -10.99
CA PRO A 152 -15.10 -25.90 -11.40
C PRO A 152 -14.22 -25.37 -10.26
N GLY A 153 -12.99 -25.86 -10.20
CA GLY A 153 -11.99 -25.31 -9.28
C GLY A 153 -11.66 -23.87 -9.66
N ALA A 154 -11.29 -23.06 -8.67
CA ALA A 154 -10.84 -21.69 -8.88
C ALA A 154 -9.39 -21.53 -8.41
N PRO A 155 -8.55 -20.78 -9.15
CA PRO A 155 -7.20 -20.48 -8.71
C PRO A 155 -7.20 -19.59 -7.48
N ALA A 156 -6.09 -19.60 -6.74
CA ALA A 156 -5.89 -18.67 -5.62
C ALA A 156 -5.77 -17.23 -6.14
N HIS A 157 -6.36 -16.29 -5.40
CA HIS A 157 -6.19 -14.84 -5.58
C HIS A 157 -5.82 -14.19 -4.25
N PHE A 158 -4.59 -13.67 -4.21
CA PHE A 158 -4.03 -12.90 -3.09
C PHE A 158 -3.50 -11.60 -3.66
N ASP A 159 -4.25 -10.53 -3.43
CA ASP A 159 -3.93 -9.23 -4.01
C ASP A 159 -2.72 -8.59 -3.33
N THR A 160 -2.03 -7.76 -4.11
CA THR A 160 -0.84 -7.02 -3.70
C THR A 160 -1.21 -5.58 -3.39
N ALA A 161 -0.62 -5.00 -2.36
CA ALA A 161 -0.82 -3.61 -1.98
C ALA A 161 0.51 -2.91 -1.69
N LEU A 162 0.51 -1.58 -1.81
CA LEU A 162 1.59 -0.72 -1.32
C LEU A 162 1.21 -0.23 0.07
N ILE A 163 2.10 -0.45 1.04
CA ILE A 163 1.94 0.00 2.42
C ILE A 163 3.02 1.02 2.72
N VAL A 164 2.65 2.06 3.46
CA VAL A 164 3.59 3.03 4.04
C VAL A 164 4.30 2.34 5.21
N GLU A 165 5.57 1.99 5.01
CA GLU A 165 6.43 1.39 6.04
C GLU A 165 7.08 2.50 6.89
N ASP A 166 7.68 3.49 6.21
CA ASP A 166 8.36 4.64 6.84
C ASP A 166 7.62 5.95 6.52
N PRO A 167 6.77 6.45 7.42
CA PRO A 167 5.99 7.66 7.17
C PRO A 167 6.85 8.92 7.07
N SER A 168 8.06 8.93 7.65
CA SER A 168 9.01 10.04 7.55
C SER A 168 9.63 10.18 6.15
N GLN A 169 9.75 9.08 5.40
CA GLN A 169 10.29 9.07 4.04
C GLN A 169 9.19 9.14 2.98
N TYR A 170 7.95 8.86 3.37
CA TYR A 170 6.81 8.88 2.48
C TYR A 170 6.36 10.31 2.18
N SER A 171 6.45 10.68 0.91
CA SER A 171 5.80 11.86 0.35
C SER A 171 5.04 11.46 -0.91
N PRO A 172 3.87 12.06 -1.22
CA PRO A 172 3.17 11.82 -2.48
C PRO A 172 4.04 12.04 -3.74
N SER A 173 5.09 12.84 -3.61
CA SER A 173 6.06 13.12 -4.69
C SER A 173 7.34 12.27 -4.63
N SER A 174 7.60 11.47 -3.59
CA SER A 174 8.89 10.80 -3.38
C SER A 174 9.11 9.51 -4.19
N GLY A 175 8.30 9.29 -5.25
CA GLY A 175 8.55 8.21 -6.20
C GLY A 175 8.57 6.79 -5.61
N GLY A 176 7.97 6.58 -4.44
CA GLY A 176 7.91 5.28 -3.75
C GLY A 176 8.81 5.15 -2.52
N ALA A 177 9.58 6.17 -2.16
CA ALA A 177 10.31 6.16 -0.88
C ALA A 177 9.34 6.04 0.31
N GLY A 178 9.70 5.21 1.29
CA GLY A 178 8.84 4.89 2.44
C GLY A 178 7.66 3.95 2.13
N LEU A 179 7.48 3.50 0.88
CA LEU A 179 6.50 2.48 0.51
C LEU A 179 7.16 1.11 0.33
N ARG A 180 6.42 0.08 0.74
CA ARG A 180 6.81 -1.32 0.49
C ARG A 180 5.64 -2.13 -0.04
N VAL A 181 5.96 -3.02 -0.98
CA VAL A 181 4.98 -3.93 -1.57
C VAL A 181 4.72 -5.06 -0.60
N VAL A 182 3.44 -5.41 -0.44
CA VAL A 182 3.01 -6.60 0.30
C VAL A 182 2.04 -7.44 -0.51
N GLN A 183 2.07 -8.75 -0.28
CA GLN A 183 0.98 -9.64 -0.66
C GLN A 183 0.07 -9.85 0.54
N ILE A 184 -1.22 -9.60 0.38
CA ILE A 184 -2.20 -9.79 1.45
C ILE A 184 -2.67 -11.24 1.37
N ARG A 185 -2.35 -12.04 2.40
CA ARG A 185 -2.71 -13.46 2.42
C ARG A 185 -4.03 -13.70 3.10
N ALA A 186 -4.29 -13.06 4.24
CA ALA A 186 -5.53 -13.27 4.98
C ALA A 186 -6.07 -11.96 5.56
N ILE A 187 -7.38 -11.80 5.54
CA ILE A 187 -8.10 -10.70 6.21
C ILE A 187 -9.05 -11.34 7.21
N PHE A 188 -8.98 -10.95 8.48
CA PHE A 188 -9.72 -11.61 9.56
C PHE A 188 -10.12 -10.64 10.68
N THR A 189 -11.09 -11.04 11.50
CA THR A 189 -11.43 -10.32 12.73
C THR A 189 -10.58 -10.83 13.89
N LEU A 190 -10.21 -9.92 14.80
CA LEU A 190 -9.59 -10.31 16.06
C LEU A 190 -10.55 -11.23 16.86
N PRO A 191 -10.14 -12.45 17.25
CA PRO A 191 -10.98 -13.29 18.09
C PRO A 191 -11.21 -12.62 19.46
N PRO A 192 -12.43 -12.68 20.00
CA PRO A 192 -12.83 -11.90 21.18
C PRO A 192 -12.03 -12.26 22.44
N GLN A 193 -11.47 -13.48 22.49
CA GLN A 193 -10.58 -13.91 23.58
C GLN A 193 -9.31 -13.05 23.70
N TYR A 194 -8.85 -12.42 22.62
CA TYR A 194 -7.67 -11.56 22.61
C TYR A 194 -7.98 -10.08 22.85
N GLY A 195 -9.26 -9.72 22.90
CA GLY A 195 -9.73 -8.34 23.07
C GLY A 195 -10.70 -7.91 21.96
N THR A 196 -10.96 -6.60 21.90
CA THR A 196 -11.83 -6.00 20.88
C THR A 196 -11.00 -5.07 20.00
N TYR A 197 -11.13 -5.21 18.68
CA TYR A 197 -10.51 -4.32 17.72
C TYR A 197 -11.54 -3.88 16.68
N PRO A 198 -11.69 -2.56 16.41
CA PRO A 198 -12.77 -2.03 15.59
C PRO A 198 -12.58 -2.26 14.09
N HIS A 199 -11.41 -2.75 13.67
CA HIS A 199 -11.03 -2.89 12.27
C HIS A 199 -10.65 -4.34 11.95
N PRO A 200 -10.85 -4.82 10.72
CA PRO A 200 -10.31 -6.11 10.31
C PRO A 200 -8.78 -6.04 10.27
N LEU A 201 -8.14 -7.14 10.62
CA LEU A 201 -6.70 -7.32 10.56
C LEU A 201 -6.32 -8.01 9.26
N ALA A 202 -5.14 -7.67 8.73
CA ALA A 202 -4.60 -8.32 7.55
C ALA A 202 -3.25 -8.96 7.90
N TYR A 203 -3.09 -10.25 7.58
CA TYR A 203 -1.78 -10.88 7.51
C TYR A 203 -1.21 -10.66 6.12
N VAL A 204 -0.06 -10.01 6.10
CA VAL A 204 0.63 -9.62 4.88
C VAL A 204 2.01 -10.22 4.85
N GLU A 205 2.47 -10.48 3.65
CA GLU A 205 3.78 -11.00 3.34
C GLU A 205 4.56 -9.90 2.63
N TRP A 206 5.69 -9.48 3.21
CA TRP A 206 6.48 -8.38 2.68
C TRP A 206 7.36 -8.84 1.51
N PHE A 207 7.29 -8.14 0.38
CA PHE A 207 8.28 -8.28 -0.68
C PHE A 207 9.56 -7.52 -0.34
N THR A 208 10.61 -7.74 -1.13
CA THR A 208 11.84 -6.95 -1.07
C THR A 208 11.54 -5.46 -1.29
N PRO A 209 12.08 -4.55 -0.45
CA PRO A 209 11.97 -3.11 -0.66
C PRO A 209 12.57 -2.67 -2.00
N PHE A 210 11.99 -1.63 -2.63
CA PHE A 210 12.41 -1.16 -3.96
C PHE A 210 13.87 -0.66 -4.02
N ASN A 211 14.42 -0.14 -2.92
CA ASN A 211 15.65 0.66 -2.93
C ASN A 211 16.82 0.04 -2.13
N ARG A 212 16.90 -1.29 -2.03
CA ARG A 212 18.07 -1.98 -1.43
C ARG A 212 18.85 -2.76 -2.48
N PRO A 213 19.78 -2.13 -3.22
CA PRO A 213 20.83 -2.87 -3.92
C PRO A 213 21.84 -3.43 -2.89
N GLU A 214 22.25 -4.68 -3.07
CA GLU A 214 23.28 -5.31 -2.23
C GLU A 214 24.65 -4.68 -2.51
N LYS A 215 25.37 -4.27 -1.46
CA LYS A 215 26.56 -3.42 -1.55
C LYS A 215 27.82 -4.04 -2.22
N PRO A 216 27.95 -5.36 -2.49
CA PRO A 216 29.05 -5.84 -3.34
C PRO A 216 28.65 -6.17 -4.78
N SER A 217 27.37 -6.47 -5.08
CA SER A 217 26.98 -7.02 -6.39
C SER A 217 26.16 -6.06 -7.28
N GLY A 218 25.53 -5.03 -6.69
CA GLY A 218 24.58 -4.18 -7.42
C GLY A 218 23.31 -4.90 -7.87
N MET A 219 23.09 -6.15 -7.44
CA MET A 219 21.91 -6.95 -7.78
C MET A 219 20.83 -6.80 -6.70
N SER A 220 19.56 -6.90 -7.10
CA SER A 220 18.43 -6.95 -6.18
C SER A 220 18.36 -8.32 -5.49
N VAL A 221 18.49 -8.34 -4.17
CA VAL A 221 18.38 -9.57 -3.37
C VAL A 221 16.91 -9.90 -3.13
N VAL A 222 16.49 -11.11 -3.52
CA VAL A 222 15.19 -11.65 -3.12
C VAL A 222 15.30 -12.12 -1.67
N GLU A 223 15.06 -11.20 -0.73
CA GLU A 223 14.91 -11.55 0.69
C GLU A 223 13.68 -12.47 0.88
N VAL A 224 13.81 -13.47 1.75
CA VAL A 224 12.69 -14.36 2.08
C VAL A 224 11.58 -13.52 2.70
N PRO A 225 10.36 -13.58 2.16
CA PRO A 225 9.26 -12.78 2.66
C PRO A 225 8.98 -13.04 4.14
N ILE A 226 9.03 -11.98 4.94
CA ILE A 226 8.63 -12.01 6.35
C ILE A 226 7.14 -11.70 6.39
N GLY A 227 6.38 -12.48 7.15
CA GLY A 227 4.97 -12.21 7.39
C GLY A 227 4.78 -11.28 8.56
N THR A 228 3.91 -10.28 8.47
CA THR A 228 3.54 -9.40 9.59
C THR A 228 2.05 -9.10 9.55
N LEU A 229 1.48 -8.75 10.70
CA LEU A 229 0.13 -8.21 10.74
C LEU A 229 0.17 -6.71 10.60
N VAL A 230 -0.60 -6.21 9.63
CA VAL A 230 -0.83 -4.78 9.48
C VAL A 230 -2.22 -4.49 10.01
N ALA A 231 -2.26 -3.53 10.93
CA ALA A 231 -3.46 -2.93 11.44
C ALA A 231 -3.44 -1.44 11.07
N HIS A 232 -4.56 -0.93 10.59
CA HIS A 232 -4.67 0.50 10.27
C HIS A 232 -4.68 1.28 11.59
N ALA A 233 -3.55 1.89 11.95
CA ALA A 233 -3.50 2.86 13.04
C ALA A 233 -3.99 4.21 12.50
N GLN A 234 -4.97 4.81 13.19
CA GLN A 234 -5.35 6.21 12.99
C GLN A 234 -4.40 7.12 13.77
#